data_AF-T2ILE3-F1
#
_entry.id   AF-T2ILE3-F1
#
_cell.length_a   1.000
_cell.length_b   1.000
_cell.length_c   1.000
_cell.angle_alpha   90.00
_cell.angle_beta   90.00
_cell.angle_gamma   90.00
#
_symmetry.space_group_name_H-M   'P 1'
#
loop_
_entity.id
_entity.type
_entity.pdbx_description
1 polymer ?
#
loop_
_entity_poly.entity_id
_entity_poly.type
_entity_poly.pdbx_seq_one_letter_code
_entity_poly.pdbx_strand_id
1 'polypeptide(L)'
;MKKIKLFFVFSLILFPFLTVTAQTQTIDENNQDDLSILLSNLSFREIENIAKKIADAYLTKQSITEFNHNLTWEDANSIQEKLINILSSSQGELIGYKAALTNKKAQETFKVKEPLLGILLENMLLPSGITIPANFGAKPMIEGDLMVRVASEKINEVTTPQDTLKYLDAVIPFLELPDLVYDKNIKVNAEMLIAINAGARLGVVGEVITIDRENINKDTLKDISVKLIDESGEIIAQGNSNALLGDPLNVVFWIKEQLKAQRKP
;
A
#
# COMPACT_ATOMS: atom_id res chain seq x y z
N MET A 1 17.30 0.61 -23.42
CA MET A 1 16.27 1.31 -22.62
C MET A 1 16.05 0.50 -21.35
N LYS A 2 16.37 1.06 -20.18
CA LYS A 2 16.00 0.44 -18.89
C LYS A 2 14.47 0.50 -18.82
N LYS A 3 13.79 -0.64 -18.83
CA LYS A 3 12.34 -0.72 -18.59
C LYS A 3 12.15 -0.38 -17.11
N ILE A 4 11.62 0.81 -16.80
CA ILE A 4 11.09 1.09 -15.48
C ILE A 4 9.90 0.15 -15.31
N LYS A 5 10.07 -0.91 -14.51
CA LYS A 5 8.96 -1.77 -14.11
C LYS A 5 8.31 -1.05 -12.95
N LEU A 6 7.20 -0.35 -13.18
CA LEU A 6 6.34 0.10 -12.10
C LEU A 6 5.26 -0.97 -11.92
N PHE A 7 5.22 -1.56 -10.74
CA PHE A 7 4.12 -2.42 -10.32
C PHE A 7 3.21 -1.65 -9.37
N PHE A 8 1.90 -1.83 -9.51
CA PHE A 8 0.90 -1.30 -8.58
C PHE A 8 0.18 -2.44 -7.88
N VAL A 9 0.35 -2.55 -6.55
CA VAL A 9 -0.33 -3.55 -5.70
C VAL A 9 -1.50 -2.93 -4.96
N PHE A 10 -2.61 -3.65 -4.83
CA PHE A 10 -3.82 -3.16 -4.17
C PHE A 10 -4.49 -4.22 -3.29
N SER A 11 -4.67 -3.87 -2.02
CA SER A 11 -5.00 -4.76 -0.91
C SER A 11 -6.50 -5.03 -0.66
N LEU A 12 -6.83 -6.29 -0.38
CA LEU A 12 -8.08 -6.69 0.30
C LEU A 12 -7.79 -7.19 1.73
N ILE A 13 -7.81 -6.27 2.71
CA ILE A 13 -7.57 -6.60 4.13
C ILE A 13 -8.74 -7.43 4.71
N LEU A 14 -8.45 -8.65 5.17
CA LEU A 14 -9.33 -9.43 6.06
C LEU A 14 -8.92 -9.23 7.52
N PHE A 15 -9.76 -8.54 8.29
CA PHE A 15 -9.64 -8.50 9.74
C PHE A 15 -10.28 -9.75 10.37
N PRO A 16 -9.60 -10.48 11.27
CA PRO A 16 -10.28 -11.45 12.13
C PRO A 16 -11.06 -10.68 13.22
N PHE A 17 -12.36 -10.98 13.31
CA PHE A 17 -13.38 -10.61 14.30
C PHE A 17 -13.06 -9.63 15.46
N LEU A 18 -13.91 -8.60 15.60
CA LEU A 18 -14.37 -8.07 16.90
C LEU A 18 -15.70 -7.29 16.75
N THR A 19 -16.65 -7.61 17.63
CA THR A 19 -17.98 -6.99 17.78
C THR A 19 -17.86 -5.52 18.24
N VAL A 20 -18.65 -4.64 17.61
CA VAL A 20 -18.75 -3.20 17.94
C VAL A 20 -20.06 -2.93 18.68
N THR A 21 -19.98 -2.32 19.86
CA THR A 21 -21.07 -1.51 20.43
C THR A 21 -20.65 -0.04 20.35
N ALA A 22 -21.45 0.76 19.64
CA ALA A 22 -21.23 2.19 19.50
C ALA A 22 -22.08 2.97 20.53
N GLN A 23 -21.49 3.99 21.13
CA GLN A 23 -22.21 5.14 21.68
C GLN A 23 -21.69 6.41 21.00
N THR A 24 -22.62 7.24 20.57
CA THR A 24 -22.40 8.50 19.85
C THR A 24 -22.16 9.66 20.80
N GLN A 25 -21.26 10.57 20.41
CA GLN A 25 -21.34 11.98 20.80
C GLN A 25 -21.01 12.86 19.60
N THR A 26 -21.87 13.85 19.37
CA THR A 26 -21.81 14.91 18.36
C THR A 26 -20.99 16.09 18.88
N ILE A 27 -20.12 16.65 18.05
CA ILE A 27 -19.79 18.09 18.09
C ILE A 27 -19.64 18.56 16.64
N ASP A 28 -20.26 19.70 16.36
CA ASP A 28 -20.26 20.42 15.09
C ASP A 28 -19.63 21.81 15.29
N GLU A 29 -19.20 22.38 14.16
CA GLU A 29 -18.88 23.79 13.89
C GLU A 29 -17.63 24.44 14.52
N ASN A 30 -16.54 24.51 13.74
CA ASN A 30 -16.16 25.76 13.07
C ASN A 30 -14.97 25.57 12.12
N ASN A 31 -15.20 25.97 10.88
CA ASN A 31 -14.38 25.75 9.69
C ASN A 31 -13.03 26.47 9.78
N GLN A 32 -12.01 25.76 10.29
CA GLN A 32 -10.60 26.18 10.34
C GLN A 32 -9.68 25.07 9.79
N ASP A 33 -10.23 24.11 9.03
CA ASP A 33 -9.61 22.82 8.73
C ASP A 33 -8.70 22.80 7.48
N ASP A 34 -8.49 23.92 6.79
CA ASP A 34 -7.77 23.90 5.50
C ASP A 34 -6.34 24.49 5.55
N LEU A 35 -5.81 24.78 6.75
CA LEU A 35 -4.44 25.31 6.93
C LEU A 35 -3.59 24.54 7.94
N SER A 36 -4.18 23.66 8.75
CA SER A 36 -3.44 22.77 9.67
C SER A 36 -2.82 21.56 8.97
N ILE A 37 -3.22 21.29 7.72
CA ILE A 37 -2.80 20.11 6.95
C ILE A 37 -1.37 20.26 6.37
N LEU A 38 -0.79 21.46 6.39
CA LEU A 38 0.48 21.74 5.69
C LEU A 38 1.72 21.94 6.56
N LEU A 39 1.63 21.79 7.89
CA LEU A 39 2.78 22.00 8.77
C LEU A 39 3.11 20.73 9.55
N SER A 40 4.38 20.34 9.48
CA SER A 40 4.95 19.29 10.32
C SER A 40 4.85 19.67 11.80
N ASN A 41 4.41 18.75 12.65
CA ASN A 41 4.41 18.96 14.11
C ASN A 41 5.77 18.62 14.74
N LEU A 42 6.62 17.93 13.99
CA LEU A 42 7.87 17.38 14.47
C LEU A 42 9.07 18.14 13.93
N SER A 43 10.12 18.25 14.74
CA SER A 43 11.40 18.71 14.22
C SER A 43 11.98 17.68 13.23
N PHE A 44 12.87 18.15 12.35
CA PHE A 44 13.63 17.28 11.46
C PHE A 44 14.32 16.12 12.19
N ARG A 45 14.86 16.39 13.39
CA ARG A 45 15.54 15.38 14.22
C ARG A 45 14.57 14.33 14.77
N GLU A 46 13.35 14.73 15.13
CA GLU A 46 12.31 13.80 15.57
C GLU A 46 11.86 12.89 14.43
N ILE A 47 11.64 13.44 13.24
CA ILE A 47 11.32 12.68 12.03
C ILE A 47 12.41 11.62 11.75
N GLU A 48 13.69 12.02 11.78
CA GLU A 48 14.80 11.07 11.59
C GLU A 48 14.83 9.98 12.66
N ASN A 49 14.62 10.34 13.93
CA ASN A 49 14.64 9.37 15.02
C ASN A 49 13.49 8.36 14.91
N ILE A 50 12.29 8.82 14.52
CA ILE A 50 11.14 7.94 14.31
C ILE A 50 11.40 7.01 13.12
N ALA A 51 11.91 7.54 12.00
CA ALA A 51 12.25 6.71 10.85
C ALA A 51 13.28 5.62 11.18
N LYS A 52 14.31 5.96 11.97
CA LYS A 52 15.30 4.98 12.47
C LYS A 52 14.66 3.93 13.37
N LYS A 53 13.78 4.33 14.30
CA LYS A 53 13.05 3.39 15.16
C LYS A 53 12.20 2.41 14.36
N ILE A 54 11.51 2.90 13.31
CA ILE A 54 10.73 2.04 12.41
C ILE A 54 11.63 1.12 11.59
N ALA A 55 12.76 1.62 11.08
CA ALA A 55 13.74 0.80 10.37
C ALA A 55 14.32 -0.31 11.27
N ASP A 56 14.66 0.01 12.52
CA ASP A 56 15.15 -0.97 13.49
C ASP A 56 14.10 -2.05 13.77
N ALA A 57 12.85 -1.66 13.98
CA ALA A 57 11.72 -2.60 14.14
C ALA A 57 11.55 -3.50 12.90
N TYR A 58 11.63 -2.91 11.70
CA TYR A 58 11.56 -3.64 10.43
C TYR A 58 12.67 -4.69 10.31
N LEU A 59 13.91 -4.28 10.52
CA LEU A 59 15.12 -5.10 10.33
C LEU A 59 15.23 -6.20 11.39
N THR A 60 14.91 -5.88 12.65
CA THR A 60 14.99 -6.82 13.78
C THR A 60 13.73 -7.67 13.95
N LYS A 61 12.65 -7.35 13.21
CA LYS A 61 11.34 -8.01 13.31
C LYS A 61 10.74 -7.91 14.71
N GLN A 62 11.05 -6.84 15.43
CA GLN A 62 10.53 -6.57 16.76
C GLN A 62 9.47 -5.47 16.70
N SER A 63 8.36 -5.65 17.40
CA SER A 63 7.29 -4.67 17.39
C SER A 63 7.70 -3.39 18.11
N ILE A 64 7.23 -2.26 17.59
CA ILE A 64 7.19 -0.99 18.33
C ILE A 64 6.12 -1.13 19.40
N THR A 65 6.55 -1.15 20.66
CA THR A 65 5.65 -1.32 21.82
C THR A 65 5.10 0.01 22.35
N GLU A 66 5.74 1.13 22.01
CA GLU A 66 5.32 2.47 22.40
C GLU A 66 5.49 3.45 21.24
N PHE A 67 4.43 4.18 20.91
CA PHE A 67 4.42 5.21 19.87
C PHE A 67 3.60 6.42 20.34
N ASN A 68 4.27 7.36 20.99
CA ASN A 68 3.63 8.52 21.64
C ASN A 68 3.78 9.78 20.78
N HIS A 69 3.46 9.69 19.50
CA HIS A 69 3.53 10.81 18.55
C HIS A 69 2.19 11.00 17.85
N ASN A 70 1.72 12.25 17.78
CA ASN A 70 0.58 12.62 16.96
C ASN A 70 1.11 13.19 15.63
N LEU A 71 1.22 12.33 14.63
CA LEU A 71 1.76 12.68 13.33
C LEU A 71 0.75 13.51 12.53
N THR A 72 1.21 14.55 11.84
CA THR A 72 0.48 15.08 10.68
C THR A 72 0.74 14.21 9.45
N TRP A 73 -0.02 14.45 8.39
CA TRP A 73 0.23 13.82 7.09
C TRP A 73 1.64 14.13 6.56
N GLU A 74 2.10 15.36 6.75
CA GLU A 74 3.45 15.80 6.36
C GLU A 74 4.54 15.09 7.16
N ASP A 75 4.35 14.94 8.49
CA ASP A 75 5.26 14.16 9.33
C ASP A 75 5.37 12.73 8.82
N ALA A 76 4.23 12.09 8.55
CA ALA A 76 4.18 10.71 8.10
C ALA A 76 4.86 10.49 6.75
N ASN A 77 4.63 11.36 5.77
CA ASN A 77 5.30 11.31 4.46
C ASN A 77 6.81 11.53 4.59
N SER A 78 7.22 12.50 5.43
CA SER A 78 8.64 12.75 5.71
C SER A 78 9.32 11.55 6.38
N ILE A 79 8.64 10.90 7.33
CA ILE A 79 9.12 9.67 7.98
C ILE A 79 9.22 8.53 6.96
N GLN A 80 8.20 8.34 6.10
CA GLN A 80 8.22 7.31 5.04
C GLN A 80 9.42 7.51 4.11
N GLU A 81 9.68 8.73 3.65
CA GLU A 81 10.81 9.02 2.78
C GLU A 81 12.15 8.64 3.44
N LYS A 82 12.34 9.03 4.72
CA LYS A 82 13.55 8.69 5.48
C LYS A 82 13.67 7.19 5.72
N LEU A 83 12.56 6.50 6.01
CA LEU A 83 12.51 5.04 6.14
C LEU A 83 12.96 4.36 4.85
N ILE A 84 12.42 4.76 3.70
CA ILE A 84 12.80 4.20 2.39
C ILE A 84 14.28 4.44 2.09
N ASN A 85 14.79 5.64 2.38
CA ASN A 85 16.21 5.93 2.24
C ASN A 85 17.08 4.99 3.08
N ILE A 86 16.72 4.72 4.35
CA ILE A 86 17.43 3.76 5.21
C ILE A 86 17.36 2.35 4.61
N LEU A 87 16.16 1.88 4.23
CA LEU A 87 15.94 0.52 3.76
C LEU A 87 16.57 0.24 2.39
N SER A 88 16.68 1.22 1.50
CA SER A 88 17.22 1.08 0.14
C SER A 88 18.62 0.45 0.09
N SER A 89 19.43 0.68 1.13
CA SER A 89 20.76 0.07 1.27
C SER A 89 20.74 -1.47 1.31
N SER A 90 19.66 -2.07 1.82
CA SER A 90 19.51 -3.53 1.94
C SER A 90 18.40 -4.10 1.06
N GLN A 91 17.39 -3.28 0.75
CA GLN A 91 16.21 -3.69 0.00
C GLN A 91 16.30 -3.38 -1.49
N GLY A 92 17.35 -2.67 -1.93
CA GLY A 92 17.58 -2.36 -3.34
C GLY A 92 16.85 -1.11 -3.81
N GLU A 93 16.76 -0.96 -5.14
CA GLU A 93 16.16 0.22 -5.76
C GLU A 93 14.63 0.19 -5.71
N LEU A 94 14.01 1.36 -5.92
CA LEU A 94 12.56 1.49 -6.09
C LEU A 94 12.14 0.82 -7.40
N ILE A 95 11.17 -0.10 -7.32
CA ILE A 95 10.65 -0.85 -8.47
C ILE A 95 9.12 -0.83 -8.55
N GLY A 96 8.45 0.02 -7.77
CA GLY A 96 7.00 0.12 -7.85
C GLY A 96 6.38 0.77 -6.63
N TYR A 97 5.06 0.72 -6.62
CA TYR A 97 4.22 1.34 -5.63
C TYR A 97 3.07 0.41 -5.24
N LYS A 98 2.49 0.65 -4.09
CA LYS A 98 1.26 -0.03 -3.65
C LYS A 98 0.28 1.00 -3.14
N ALA A 99 -1.02 0.74 -3.26
CA ALA A 99 -2.01 1.50 -2.52
C ALA A 99 -2.70 0.60 -1.50
N ALA A 100 -2.62 1.01 -0.24
CA ALA A 100 -3.37 0.42 0.85
C ALA A 100 -4.70 1.16 1.03
N LEU A 101 -5.68 0.53 1.69
CA LEU A 101 -7.00 1.13 1.96
C LEU A 101 -7.75 1.54 0.67
N THR A 102 -7.74 0.65 -0.33
CA THR A 102 -8.37 0.87 -1.64
C THR A 102 -9.87 0.63 -1.67
N ASN A 103 -10.45 0.12 -0.57
CA ASN A 103 -11.88 -0.06 -0.44
C ASN A 103 -12.49 0.90 0.58
N LYS A 104 -13.74 1.30 0.34
CA LYS A 104 -14.45 2.29 1.15
C LYS A 104 -14.53 1.94 2.65
N LYS A 105 -14.74 0.66 2.97
CA LYS A 105 -14.84 0.21 4.38
C LYS A 105 -13.52 0.39 5.13
N ALA A 106 -12.40 0.09 4.48
CA ALA A 106 -11.07 0.33 5.04
C ALA A 106 -10.82 1.83 5.24
N GLN A 107 -11.19 2.66 4.25
CA GLN A 107 -11.09 4.12 4.34
C GLN A 107 -11.91 4.69 5.50
N GLU A 108 -13.16 4.24 5.68
CA GLU A 108 -14.01 4.62 6.83
C GLU A 108 -13.39 4.21 8.17
N THR A 109 -12.82 3.00 8.25
CA THR A 109 -12.18 2.46 9.46
C THR A 109 -10.98 3.31 9.89
N PHE A 110 -10.17 3.73 8.93
CA PHE A 110 -9.00 4.58 9.16
C PHE A 110 -9.28 6.07 9.04
N LYS A 111 -10.54 6.46 8.81
CA LYS A 111 -11.01 7.84 8.68
C LYS A 111 -10.29 8.66 7.60
N VAL A 112 -9.95 8.01 6.49
CA VAL A 112 -9.36 8.65 5.31
C VAL A 112 -10.38 8.71 4.17
N LYS A 113 -10.14 9.59 3.20
CA LYS A 113 -10.99 9.74 2.00
C LYS A 113 -10.35 9.14 0.74
N GLU A 114 -9.10 8.71 0.84
CA GLU A 114 -8.32 8.15 -0.25
C GLU A 114 -7.38 7.05 0.24
N PRO A 115 -6.82 6.22 -0.66
CA PRO A 115 -5.82 5.21 -0.32
C PRO A 115 -4.53 5.79 0.29
N LEU A 116 -3.66 4.92 0.78
CA LEU A 116 -2.32 5.28 1.27
C LEU A 116 -1.25 4.71 0.33
N LEU A 117 -0.28 5.54 -0.05
CA LEU A 117 0.80 5.15 -0.96
C LEU A 117 1.91 4.43 -0.19
N GLY A 118 2.35 3.27 -0.68
CA GLY A 118 3.57 2.61 -0.27
C GLY A 118 4.54 2.43 -1.43
N ILE A 119 5.80 2.23 -1.09
CA ILE A 119 6.92 2.06 -2.02
C ILE A 119 7.36 0.58 -2.01
N LEU A 120 7.56 0.01 -3.19
CA LEU A 120 8.10 -1.34 -3.35
C LEU A 120 9.56 -1.26 -3.76
N LEU A 121 10.44 -1.86 -2.97
CA LEU A 121 11.87 -1.98 -3.24
C LEU A 121 12.18 -3.37 -3.80
N GLU A 122 13.26 -3.50 -4.57
CA GLU A 122 13.61 -4.69 -5.35
C GLU A 122 13.52 -6.01 -4.54
N ASN A 123 14.18 -6.07 -3.38
CA ASN A 123 14.27 -7.26 -2.55
C ASN A 123 13.01 -7.52 -1.70
N MET A 124 12.00 -6.64 -1.78
CA MET A 124 10.67 -6.93 -1.21
C MET A 124 9.91 -7.93 -2.08
N LEU A 125 10.20 -8.00 -3.39
CA LEU A 125 9.48 -8.87 -4.32
C LEU A 125 10.21 -10.19 -4.54
N LEU A 126 9.56 -11.27 -4.14
CA LEU A 126 10.08 -12.62 -4.20
C LEU A 126 9.44 -13.42 -5.34
N PRO A 127 10.15 -14.38 -5.94
CA PRO A 127 9.59 -15.22 -6.99
C PRO A 127 8.58 -16.24 -6.44
N SER A 128 7.60 -16.61 -7.26
CA SER A 128 6.69 -17.72 -6.98
C SER A 128 7.42 -19.04 -6.68
N GLY A 129 6.84 -19.85 -5.78
CA GLY A 129 7.40 -21.13 -5.34
C GLY A 129 8.41 -21.04 -4.19
N ILE A 130 8.65 -19.85 -3.64
CA ILE A 130 9.54 -19.66 -2.50
C ILE A 130 8.88 -20.07 -1.17
N THR A 131 9.69 -20.53 -0.21
CA THR A 131 9.28 -20.74 1.18
C THR A 131 9.71 -19.55 2.03
N ILE A 132 8.78 -19.00 2.81
CA ILE A 132 9.01 -17.82 3.66
C ILE A 132 8.72 -18.21 5.11
N PRO A 133 9.59 -17.87 6.09
CA PRO A 133 9.29 -18.07 7.50
C PRO A 133 8.04 -17.28 7.92
N ALA A 134 7.11 -17.89 8.65
CA ALA A 134 5.90 -17.20 9.11
C ALA A 134 6.20 -15.93 9.94
N ASN A 135 7.34 -15.91 10.64
CA ASN A 135 7.87 -14.74 11.35
C ASN A 135 8.73 -13.85 10.43
N PHE A 136 8.27 -13.61 9.20
CA PHE A 136 9.02 -12.77 8.25
C PHE A 136 9.06 -11.31 8.70
N GLY A 137 8.12 -10.87 9.55
CA GLY A 137 8.08 -9.54 10.16
C GLY A 137 7.62 -9.52 11.62
N ALA A 138 7.44 -8.31 12.15
CA ALA A 138 7.09 -8.07 13.54
C ALA A 138 5.62 -8.39 13.83
N LYS A 139 4.71 -7.96 12.94
CA LYS A 139 3.29 -8.29 12.93
C LYS A 139 2.87 -8.63 11.49
N PRO A 140 3.29 -9.81 10.99
CA PRO A 140 3.08 -10.21 9.61
C PRO A 140 1.60 -10.43 9.30
N MET A 141 1.20 -10.06 8.09
CA MET A 141 -0.13 -10.29 7.51
C MET A 141 0.01 -10.91 6.12
N ILE A 142 -1.08 -11.43 5.56
CA ILE A 142 -1.11 -12.04 4.22
C ILE A 142 -2.35 -11.53 3.50
N GLU A 143 -2.17 -11.05 2.28
CA GLU A 143 -3.24 -10.49 1.46
C GLU A 143 -3.13 -10.97 0.01
N GLY A 144 -4.27 -11.26 -0.60
CA GLY A 144 -4.35 -11.73 -1.98
C GLY A 144 -4.68 -10.56 -2.91
N ASP A 145 -3.72 -10.20 -3.74
CA ASP A 145 -3.71 -8.96 -4.51
C ASP A 145 -3.40 -9.20 -5.99
N LEU A 146 -3.40 -8.09 -6.74
CA LEU A 146 -3.02 -8.04 -8.14
C LEU A 146 -2.01 -6.92 -8.33
N MET A 147 -1.02 -7.18 -9.18
CA MET A 147 -0.15 -6.19 -9.76
C MET A 147 -0.58 -5.89 -11.20
N VAL A 148 -0.39 -4.65 -11.63
CA VAL A 148 -0.29 -4.33 -13.05
C VAL A 148 1.12 -3.86 -13.39
N ARG A 149 1.58 -4.13 -14.60
CA ARG A 149 2.90 -3.68 -15.07
C ARG A 149 2.76 -2.55 -16.09
N VAL A 150 3.41 -1.44 -15.80
CA VAL A 150 3.50 -0.30 -16.73
C VAL A 150 4.50 -0.62 -17.85
N ALA A 151 4.06 -0.42 -19.09
CA ALA A 151 4.82 -0.69 -20.31
C ALA A 151 5.49 0.57 -20.89
N SER A 152 5.02 1.76 -20.53
CA SER A 152 5.42 3.03 -21.13
C SER A 152 5.21 4.20 -20.19
N GLU A 153 6.20 5.11 -20.12
CA GLU A 153 6.16 6.36 -19.35
C GLU A 153 5.03 7.31 -19.76
N LYS A 154 4.48 7.15 -20.97
CA LYS A 154 3.28 7.87 -21.43
C LYS A 154 2.05 7.70 -20.53
N ILE A 155 2.05 6.72 -19.61
CA ILE A 155 1.05 6.64 -18.55
C ILE A 155 0.98 7.94 -17.73
N ASN A 156 2.07 8.70 -17.63
CA ASN A 156 2.13 9.97 -16.91
C ASN A 156 1.37 11.11 -17.59
N GLU A 157 1.06 10.96 -18.88
CA GLU A 157 0.34 11.96 -19.68
C GLU A 157 -1.18 11.77 -19.63
N VAL A 158 -1.67 10.63 -19.13
CA VAL A 158 -3.11 10.32 -19.15
C VAL A 158 -3.91 11.22 -18.20
N THR A 159 -5.12 11.57 -18.59
CA THR A 159 -6.02 12.44 -17.81
C THR A 159 -7.24 11.71 -17.25
N THR A 160 -7.44 10.44 -17.64
CA THR A 160 -8.54 9.61 -17.14
C THR A 160 -8.05 8.24 -16.68
N PRO A 161 -8.73 7.59 -15.73
CA PRO A 161 -8.41 6.21 -15.34
C PRO A 161 -8.41 5.23 -16.50
N GLN A 162 -9.38 5.33 -17.41
CA GLN A 162 -9.53 4.40 -18.54
C GLN A 162 -8.34 4.46 -19.51
N ASP A 163 -7.74 5.64 -19.67
CA ASP A 163 -6.57 5.79 -20.53
C ASP A 163 -5.32 5.11 -19.98
N THR A 164 -5.24 4.83 -18.68
CA THR A 164 -4.10 4.11 -18.07
C THR A 164 -3.92 2.72 -18.70
N LEU A 165 -5.01 2.04 -19.04
CA LEU A 165 -5.01 0.67 -19.57
C LEU A 165 -4.18 0.51 -20.85
N LYS A 166 -4.11 1.56 -21.69
CA LYS A 166 -3.29 1.58 -22.91
C LYS A 166 -1.81 1.35 -22.61
N TYR A 167 -1.35 1.78 -21.43
CA TYR A 167 0.05 1.78 -21.03
C TYR A 167 0.40 0.67 -20.02
N LEU A 168 -0.52 -0.25 -19.76
CA LEU A 168 -0.27 -1.47 -18.98
C LEU A 168 -0.05 -2.66 -19.93
N ASP A 169 0.95 -3.52 -19.73
CA ASP A 169 1.17 -4.72 -20.57
C ASP A 169 0.88 -6.05 -19.87
N ALA A 170 0.74 -6.06 -18.55
CA ALA A 170 0.47 -7.29 -17.81
C ALA A 170 -0.34 -7.04 -16.54
N VAL A 171 -1.06 -8.09 -16.15
CA VAL A 171 -1.63 -8.31 -14.82
C VAL A 171 -0.87 -9.47 -14.19
N ILE A 172 -0.56 -9.40 -12.90
CA ILE A 172 0.25 -10.41 -12.22
C ILE A 172 -0.40 -10.70 -10.88
N PRO A 173 -0.81 -11.95 -10.58
CA PRO A 173 -1.24 -12.33 -9.24
C PRO A 173 -0.15 -12.01 -8.23
N PHE A 174 -0.53 -11.45 -7.09
CA PHE A 174 0.42 -11.01 -6.08
C PHE A 174 -0.03 -11.46 -4.70
N LEU A 175 0.85 -12.12 -3.97
CA LEU A 175 0.65 -12.37 -2.54
C LEU A 175 1.35 -11.26 -1.78
N GLU A 176 0.62 -10.27 -1.29
CA GLU A 176 1.21 -9.25 -0.44
C GLU A 176 1.44 -9.85 0.96
N LEU A 177 2.60 -9.52 1.54
CA LEU A 177 2.98 -9.92 2.89
C LEU A 177 3.27 -8.66 3.72
N PRO A 178 2.22 -7.93 4.16
CA PRO A 178 2.40 -6.70 4.92
C PRO A 178 2.97 -6.96 6.31
N ASP A 179 3.48 -5.91 6.93
CA ASP A 179 3.85 -5.89 8.34
C ASP A 179 3.47 -4.56 8.99
N LEU A 180 2.62 -4.62 10.01
CA LEU A 180 2.16 -3.42 10.70
C LEU A 180 3.20 -2.84 11.66
N VAL A 181 4.26 -3.58 12.00
CA VAL A 181 5.36 -3.24 12.94
C VAL A 181 4.97 -2.76 14.35
N TYR A 182 3.73 -2.32 14.59
CA TYR A 182 3.22 -1.88 15.88
C TYR A 182 2.68 -3.06 16.69
N ASP A 183 2.89 -3.02 18.00
CA ASP A 183 2.29 -3.97 18.93
C ASP A 183 0.75 -3.94 18.87
N LYS A 184 0.11 -5.07 19.20
CA LYS A 184 -1.35 -5.22 19.17
C LYS A 184 -2.12 -4.24 20.06
N ASN A 185 -1.48 -3.70 21.10
CA ASN A 185 -2.13 -2.76 22.02
C ASN A 185 -2.11 -1.31 21.50
N ILE A 186 -1.37 -1.04 20.42
CA ILE A 186 -1.32 0.27 19.79
C ILE A 186 -2.47 0.39 18.78
N LYS A 187 -3.32 1.40 18.96
CA LYS A 187 -4.35 1.76 17.99
C LYS A 187 -3.70 2.54 16.84
N VAL A 188 -3.43 1.84 15.74
CA VAL A 188 -2.82 2.40 14.53
C VAL A 188 -3.82 3.28 13.77
N ASN A 189 -3.41 4.50 13.39
CA ASN A 189 -4.15 5.40 12.50
C ASN A 189 -3.52 5.47 11.10
N ALA A 190 -4.07 6.29 10.20
CA ALA A 190 -3.60 6.37 8.81
C ALA A 190 -2.19 6.97 8.68
N GLU A 191 -1.87 7.99 9.46
CA GLU A 191 -0.56 8.65 9.45
C GLU A 191 0.53 7.68 9.93
N MET A 192 0.23 6.86 10.95
CA MET A 192 1.13 5.79 11.36
C MET A 192 1.31 4.73 10.28
N LEU A 193 0.27 4.38 9.52
CA LEU A 193 0.40 3.47 8.38
C LEU A 193 1.30 4.06 7.29
N ILE A 194 1.15 5.34 6.92
CA ILE A 194 2.02 6.00 5.94
C ILE A 194 3.48 5.95 6.42
N ALA A 195 3.73 6.31 7.68
CA ALA A 195 5.07 6.34 8.27
C ALA A 195 5.81 4.99 8.17
N ILE A 196 5.08 3.87 8.23
CA ILE A 196 5.62 2.50 8.09
C ILE A 196 5.55 1.99 6.64
N ASN A 197 5.53 2.90 5.66
CA ASN A 197 5.45 2.57 4.25
C ASN A 197 4.17 1.81 3.85
N ALA A 198 3.04 2.18 4.45
CA ALA A 198 1.75 1.50 4.32
C ALA A 198 1.86 -0.01 4.58
N GLY A 199 2.77 -0.41 5.48
CA GLY A 199 3.02 -1.81 5.85
C GLY A 199 3.74 -2.65 4.80
N ALA A 200 4.28 -2.07 3.72
CA ALA A 200 4.99 -2.84 2.71
C ALA A 200 6.26 -3.49 3.29
N ARG A 201 6.39 -4.81 3.10
CA ARG A 201 7.52 -5.60 3.61
C ARG A 201 8.01 -6.64 2.63
N LEU A 202 7.18 -7.61 2.30
CA LEU A 202 7.47 -8.62 1.29
C LEU A 202 6.25 -8.80 0.37
N GLY A 203 6.47 -9.47 -0.76
CA GLY A 203 5.38 -10.13 -1.46
C GLY A 203 5.90 -11.08 -2.52
N VAL A 204 5.03 -12.01 -2.92
CA VAL A 204 5.36 -13.06 -3.89
C VAL A 204 4.71 -12.72 -5.23
N VAL A 205 5.54 -12.57 -6.25
CA VAL A 205 5.12 -12.24 -7.61
C VAL A 205 4.78 -13.53 -8.35
N GLY A 206 3.53 -13.64 -8.78
CA GLY A 206 3.00 -14.76 -9.54
C GLY A 206 3.37 -14.74 -11.02
N GLU A 207 2.66 -15.56 -11.80
CA GLU A 207 2.85 -15.65 -13.25
C GLU A 207 2.41 -14.34 -13.94
N VAL A 208 3.21 -13.90 -14.91
CA VAL A 208 2.90 -12.71 -15.70
C VAL A 208 1.81 -13.04 -16.73
N ILE A 209 0.63 -12.49 -16.56
CA ILE A 209 -0.48 -12.60 -17.52
C ILE A 209 -0.45 -11.38 -18.43
N THR A 210 -0.05 -11.58 -19.68
CA THR A 210 0.04 -10.48 -20.66
C THR A 210 -1.37 -10.00 -21.03
N ILE A 211 -1.56 -8.69 -21.05
CA ILE A 211 -2.82 -8.08 -21.48
C ILE A 211 -2.95 -8.25 -22.99
N ASP A 212 -3.96 -8.99 -23.42
CA ASP A 212 -4.30 -9.18 -24.83
C ASP A 212 -4.74 -7.84 -25.45
N ARG A 213 -3.92 -7.32 -26.36
CA ARG A 213 -4.15 -6.03 -27.01
C ARG A 213 -5.26 -6.08 -28.05
N GLU A 214 -5.61 -7.24 -28.59
CA GLU A 214 -6.66 -7.38 -29.60
C GLU A 214 -8.05 -7.35 -28.97
N ASN A 215 -8.18 -7.87 -27.75
CA ASN A 215 -9.46 -7.98 -27.02
C ASN A 215 -9.59 -7.00 -25.84
N ILE A 216 -8.66 -6.06 -25.70
CA ILE A 216 -8.65 -5.10 -24.59
C ILE A 216 -9.86 -4.15 -24.65
N ASN A 217 -10.58 -4.03 -23.54
CA ASN A 217 -11.66 -3.08 -23.35
C ASN A 217 -11.65 -2.47 -21.93
N LYS A 218 -12.52 -1.50 -21.66
CA LYS A 218 -12.55 -0.78 -20.37
C LYS A 218 -12.76 -1.67 -19.13
N ASP A 219 -13.31 -2.87 -19.30
CA ASP A 219 -13.62 -3.80 -18.22
C ASP A 219 -12.56 -4.93 -18.11
N THR A 220 -11.45 -4.85 -18.87
CA THR A 220 -10.37 -5.87 -18.88
C THR A 220 -9.81 -6.19 -17.49
N LEU A 221 -9.76 -5.21 -16.59
CA LEU A 221 -9.27 -5.40 -15.22
C LEU A 221 -10.38 -5.57 -14.18
N LYS A 222 -11.65 -5.51 -14.59
CA LYS A 222 -12.79 -5.74 -13.70
C LYS A 222 -13.06 -7.21 -13.54
N ASP A 223 -13.79 -7.52 -12.47
CA ASP A 223 -14.28 -8.87 -12.18
C ASP A 223 -13.18 -9.94 -12.03
N ILE A 224 -11.92 -9.54 -11.81
CA ILE A 224 -10.84 -10.49 -11.52
C ILE A 224 -11.03 -10.98 -10.09
N SER A 225 -11.27 -12.28 -9.94
CA SER A 225 -11.34 -12.90 -8.61
C SER A 225 -9.96 -13.36 -8.16
N VAL A 226 -9.58 -12.95 -6.95
CA VAL A 226 -8.38 -13.43 -6.26
C VAL A 226 -8.83 -14.32 -5.11
N LYS A 227 -8.20 -15.48 -4.96
CA LYS A 227 -8.47 -16.44 -3.89
C LYS A 227 -7.14 -16.79 -3.22
N LEU A 228 -7.12 -16.75 -1.89
CA LEU A 228 -6.07 -17.38 -1.10
C LEU A 228 -6.56 -18.76 -0.71
N ILE A 229 -5.71 -19.76 -0.97
CA ILE A 229 -6.01 -21.17 -0.77
C ILE A 229 -4.89 -21.75 0.09
N ASP A 230 -5.26 -22.51 1.12
CA ASP A 230 -4.28 -23.20 1.97
C ASP A 230 -3.79 -24.53 1.35
N GLU A 231 -2.92 -25.25 2.05
CA GLU A 231 -2.37 -26.54 1.58
C GLU A 231 -3.41 -27.66 1.45
N SER A 232 -4.57 -27.52 2.10
CA SER A 232 -5.67 -28.49 2.02
C SER A 232 -6.59 -28.23 0.82
N GLY A 233 -6.47 -27.06 0.20
CA GLY A 233 -7.36 -26.61 -0.87
C GLY A 233 -8.53 -25.74 -0.39
N GLU A 234 -8.56 -25.36 0.89
CA GLU A 234 -9.61 -24.49 1.45
C GLU A 234 -9.36 -23.03 1.05
N ILE A 235 -10.42 -22.34 0.62
CA ILE A 235 -10.37 -20.90 0.35
C ILE A 235 -10.45 -20.16 1.69
N ILE A 236 -9.32 -19.66 2.16
CA ILE A 236 -9.22 -18.89 3.42
C ILE A 236 -9.54 -17.41 3.24
N ALA A 237 -9.46 -16.90 2.00
CA ALA A 237 -9.82 -15.53 1.63
C ALA A 237 -10.21 -15.44 0.16
N GLN A 238 -11.12 -14.52 -0.16
CA GLN A 238 -11.46 -14.20 -1.55
C GLN A 238 -11.76 -12.71 -1.70
N GLY A 239 -11.28 -12.14 -2.80
CA GLY A 239 -11.55 -10.78 -3.24
C GLY A 239 -11.96 -10.71 -4.71
N ASN A 240 -12.46 -9.54 -5.09
CA ASN A 240 -12.75 -9.19 -6.47
C ASN A 240 -12.18 -7.80 -6.76
N SER A 241 -11.59 -7.64 -7.95
CA SER A 241 -10.92 -6.40 -8.34
C SER A 241 -11.85 -5.17 -8.37
N ASN A 242 -13.16 -5.35 -8.47
CA ASN A 242 -14.14 -4.26 -8.37
C ASN A 242 -14.17 -3.60 -6.97
N ALA A 243 -13.67 -4.28 -5.92
CA ALA A 243 -13.57 -3.69 -4.59
C ALA A 243 -12.50 -2.57 -4.51
N LEU A 244 -11.62 -2.50 -5.51
CA LEU A 244 -10.47 -1.59 -5.57
C LEU A 244 -10.90 -0.24 -6.18
N LEU A 245 -11.40 0.68 -5.36
CA LEU A 245 -11.99 1.95 -5.79
C LEU A 245 -13.05 1.80 -6.90
N GLY A 246 -13.76 0.67 -6.94
CA GLY A 246 -14.74 0.34 -7.99
C GLY A 246 -14.15 -0.22 -9.29
N ASP A 247 -12.87 0.04 -9.57
CA ASP A 247 -12.16 -0.37 -10.78
C ASP A 247 -10.64 -0.26 -10.53
N PRO A 248 -9.83 -1.31 -10.77
CA PRO A 248 -8.37 -1.23 -10.58
C PRO A 248 -7.69 -0.09 -11.33
N LEU A 249 -8.24 0.34 -12.48
CA LEU A 249 -7.70 1.47 -13.23
C LEU A 249 -7.81 2.79 -12.46
N ASN A 250 -8.82 2.94 -11.58
CA ASN A 250 -8.92 4.10 -10.69
C ASN A 250 -7.75 4.15 -9.73
N VAL A 251 -7.26 3.00 -9.27
CA VAL A 251 -6.17 2.97 -8.30
C VAL A 251 -4.81 3.20 -8.98
N VAL A 252 -4.61 2.66 -10.19
CA VAL A 252 -3.45 2.98 -11.04
C VAL A 252 -3.38 4.49 -11.30
N PHE A 253 -4.51 5.08 -11.68
CA PHE A 253 -4.62 6.52 -11.92
C PHE A 253 -4.38 7.34 -10.66
N TRP A 254 -4.93 6.91 -9.52
CA TRP A 254 -4.69 7.56 -8.23
C TRP A 254 -3.20 7.57 -7.89
N ILE A 255 -2.49 6.43 -7.99
CA ILE A 255 -1.04 6.43 -7.73
C ILE A 255 -0.32 7.40 -8.66
N LYS A 256 -0.63 7.36 -9.96
CA LYS A 256 -0.04 8.28 -10.94
C LYS A 256 -0.25 9.76 -10.57
N GLU A 257 -1.43 10.15 -10.09
CA GLU A 257 -1.67 11.52 -9.62
C GLU A 257 -0.94 11.84 -8.30
N GLN A 258 -0.81 10.87 -7.37
CA GLN A 258 -0.01 11.05 -6.15
C GLN A 258 1.47 11.29 -6.46
N LEU A 259 2.04 10.52 -7.39
CA LEU A 259 3.44 10.70 -7.81
C LEU A 259 3.65 12.07 -8.46
N LYS A 260 2.73 12.48 -9.34
CA LYS A 260 2.75 13.80 -9.95
C LYS A 260 2.70 14.92 -8.90
N ALA A 261 1.85 14.82 -7.88
CA ALA A 261 1.78 15.79 -6.79
C ALA A 261 3.10 15.87 -6.00
N GLN A 262 3.77 14.74 -5.81
CA GLN A 262 5.09 14.64 -5.18
C GLN A 262 6.26 14.98 -6.11
N ARG A 263 5.99 15.38 -7.36
CA ARG A 263 7.00 15.62 -8.42
C ARG A 263 7.90 14.41 -8.69
N LYS A 264 7.36 13.21 -8.51
CA LYS A 264 7.99 11.94 -8.86
C LYS A 264 7.51 11.51 -10.26
N PRO A 265 8.41 10.98 -11.10
CA PRO A 265 8.06 10.47 -12.43
C PRO A 265 7.26 9.17 -12.36
#